data_AF-A0AA36HZE6-F1
#
_entry.id   AF-A0AA36HZE6-F1
#
_cell.length_a   1.000
_cell.length_b   1.000
_cell.length_c   1.000
_cell.angle_alpha   90.00
_cell.angle_beta   90.00
_cell.angle_gamma   90.00
#
_symmetry.space_group_name_H-M   'P 1'
#
loop_
_entity.id
_entity.type
_entity.pdbx_description
1 polymer ?
#
loop_
_entity_poly.entity_id
_entity_poly.type
_entity_poly.pdbx_seq_one_letter_code
_entity_poly.pdbx_strand_id
1 'polypeptide(L)'
;MQKWREANDVDRYRRKAPGPMGPNAAADAAQEDPKLSRGNIEMFPQLRLVEQIPHEGSLLYFGQTLAFGFDKKGQPIQIQNGGLAGCRFADMSRFVGGQEQVLASLVRFQELQAARMEESSRRLGRPITKQVVITNALGMPLRPQPAAVAAFKDFLLVSSRYYPESLAVLFVVNAPPVFVMLYRVIQTWLDPVTASKIQVLGKDFQSTLLEHIDADQLPRNYGGSVDFDILGTTWSREECERCFSACRRALNHNDCVDPAPTIAEPGSRRYWMLAILFTASYFIMQNVGL
;
A
#
# COMPACT_ATOMS: atom_id res chain seq x y z
N MET A 1 -11.20 1.44 22.85
CA MET A 1 -11.30 0.88 21.48
C MET A 1 -12.75 0.87 21.00
N GLN A 2 -13.65 0.11 21.64
CA GLN A 2 -15.05 -0.07 21.21
C GLN A 2 -15.84 1.23 20.94
N LYS A 3 -15.87 2.18 21.90
CA LYS A 3 -16.57 3.47 21.71
C LYS A 3 -16.13 4.29 20.48
N TRP A 4 -14.84 4.24 20.13
CA TRP A 4 -14.33 4.95 18.94
C TRP A 4 -14.70 4.21 17.66
N ARG A 5 -14.61 2.87 17.67
CA ARG A 5 -15.03 2.04 16.54
C ARG A 5 -16.50 2.26 16.21
N GLU A 6 -17.35 2.33 17.24
CA GLU A 6 -18.77 2.63 17.12
C GLU A 6 -19.00 4.04 16.57
N ALA A 7 -18.35 5.06 17.15
CA ALA A 7 -18.51 6.45 16.72
C ALA A 7 -18.05 6.73 15.28
N ASN A 8 -17.10 5.93 14.76
CA ASN A 8 -16.55 6.07 13.41
C ASN A 8 -17.07 4.98 12.45
N ASP A 9 -18.02 4.16 12.89
CA ASP A 9 -18.55 2.98 12.18
C ASP A 9 -17.46 2.14 11.50
N VAL A 10 -16.38 1.83 12.22
CA VAL A 10 -15.19 1.13 11.65
C VAL A 10 -15.55 -0.29 11.21
N ASP A 11 -16.47 -0.94 11.93
CA ASP A 11 -16.89 -2.30 11.63
C ASP A 11 -17.59 -2.41 10.26
N ARG A 12 -18.02 -1.29 9.64
CA ARG A 12 -18.59 -1.28 8.29
C ARG A 12 -17.70 -1.92 7.24
N TYR A 13 -16.37 -1.80 7.39
CA TYR A 13 -15.41 -2.37 6.45
C TYR A 13 -15.45 -3.91 6.44
N ARG A 14 -15.87 -4.52 7.56
CA ARG A 14 -15.90 -5.97 7.76
C ARG A 14 -17.32 -6.55 7.88
N ARG A 15 -18.34 -5.70 8.06
CA ARG A 15 -19.74 -6.11 8.30
C ARG A 15 -20.32 -6.87 7.10
N LYS A 16 -20.66 -8.16 7.28
CA LYS A 16 -21.13 -9.07 6.20
C LYS A 16 -20.07 -9.31 5.12
N ALA A 17 -18.80 -9.14 5.46
CA ALA A 17 -17.75 -9.46 4.51
C ALA A 17 -17.82 -10.96 4.26
N PRO A 18 -17.68 -11.43 3.01
CA PRO A 18 -17.21 -12.80 2.80
C PRO A 18 -15.88 -13.00 3.57
N GLY A 19 -15.25 -11.88 3.91
CA GLY A 19 -14.10 -11.78 4.75
C GLY A 19 -12.92 -12.30 3.96
N PRO A 20 -11.87 -12.56 4.69
CA PRO A 20 -10.79 -13.41 4.29
C PRO A 20 -11.07 -14.78 3.64
N MET A 21 -12.16 -15.06 2.89
CA MET A 21 -12.85 -16.36 2.67
C MET A 21 -12.45 -17.56 3.58
N GLY A 22 -12.53 -17.45 4.91
CA GLY A 22 -12.19 -18.59 5.77
C GLY A 22 -10.74 -19.11 5.61
N PRO A 23 -10.40 -20.25 6.24
CA PRO A 23 -9.00 -20.68 6.35
C PRO A 23 -8.29 -21.00 5.03
N ASN A 24 -9.04 -21.21 3.93
CA ASN A 24 -8.51 -21.63 2.63
C ASN A 24 -8.60 -20.54 1.53
N ALA A 25 -9.20 -19.38 1.80
CA ALA A 25 -9.44 -18.32 0.81
C ALA A 25 -8.28 -17.94 -0.10
N ALA A 26 -7.13 -17.66 0.51
CA ALA A 26 -5.97 -17.17 -0.20
C ALA A 26 -5.36 -18.29 -1.04
N ALA A 27 -5.56 -19.55 -0.64
CA ALA A 27 -5.16 -20.73 -1.40
C ALA A 27 -6.17 -21.05 -2.52
N ASP A 28 -7.47 -20.87 -2.28
CA ASP A 28 -8.54 -21.12 -3.25
C ASP A 28 -8.55 -20.02 -4.33
N ALA A 29 -8.53 -18.74 -3.94
CA ALA A 29 -8.32 -17.62 -4.85
C ALA A 29 -6.95 -17.69 -5.55
N ALA A 30 -5.94 -18.33 -4.92
CA ALA A 30 -4.67 -18.61 -5.58
C ALA A 30 -4.79 -19.61 -6.74
N GLN A 31 -5.81 -20.48 -6.72
CA GLN A 31 -5.99 -21.58 -7.66
C GLN A 31 -7.03 -21.28 -8.76
N GLU A 32 -7.95 -20.35 -8.55
CA GLU A 32 -9.12 -20.16 -9.41
C GLU A 32 -8.88 -19.33 -10.69
N ASP A 33 -8.06 -18.26 -10.64
CA ASP A 33 -7.78 -17.41 -11.82
C ASP A 33 -6.38 -16.77 -11.72
N PRO A 34 -5.52 -16.89 -12.75
CA PRO A 34 -4.27 -16.14 -12.84
C PRO A 34 -4.38 -14.61 -12.70
N LYS A 35 -5.58 -14.02 -12.77
CA LYS A 35 -5.83 -12.60 -12.47
C LYS A 35 -6.01 -12.34 -10.98
N LEU A 36 -6.55 -13.33 -10.25
CA LEU A 36 -6.76 -13.30 -8.80
C LEU A 36 -5.54 -13.81 -8.03
N SER A 37 -4.56 -14.41 -8.72
CA SER A 37 -3.37 -14.96 -8.08
C SER A 37 -2.08 -14.81 -8.86
N ARG A 38 -0.98 -14.86 -8.12
CA ARG A 38 0.38 -15.03 -8.66
C ARG A 38 1.09 -16.11 -7.85
N GLY A 39 1.09 -17.33 -8.37
CA GLY A 39 1.54 -18.51 -7.60
C GLY A 39 0.57 -18.78 -6.45
N ASN A 40 1.10 -18.96 -5.23
CA ASN A 40 0.29 -19.19 -4.02
C ASN A 40 -0.12 -17.90 -3.29
N ILE A 41 -0.03 -16.74 -3.98
CA ILE A 41 -0.40 -15.44 -3.42
C ILE A 41 -1.67 -14.95 -4.07
N GLU A 42 -2.64 -14.61 -3.23
CA GLU A 42 -3.84 -13.88 -3.63
C GLU A 42 -3.53 -12.41 -3.96
N MET A 43 -4.08 -11.95 -5.09
CA MET A 43 -4.00 -10.59 -5.56
C MET A 43 -5.17 -9.77 -5.04
N PHE A 44 -4.87 -8.58 -4.51
CA PHE A 44 -5.86 -7.60 -4.05
C PHE A 44 -6.84 -8.11 -2.98
N PRO A 45 -6.36 -8.68 -1.86
CA PRO A 45 -7.23 -9.19 -0.80
C PRO A 45 -8.20 -8.13 -0.23
N GLN A 46 -7.90 -6.83 -0.38
CA GLN A 46 -8.78 -5.72 -0.03
C GLN A 46 -10.14 -5.74 -0.75
N LEU A 47 -10.24 -6.39 -1.91
CA LEU A 47 -11.49 -6.53 -2.67
C LEU A 47 -12.59 -7.27 -1.91
N ARG A 48 -12.24 -8.00 -0.85
CA ARG A 48 -13.17 -8.76 -0.01
C ARG A 48 -13.74 -7.96 1.17
N LEU A 49 -13.29 -6.72 1.37
CA LEU A 49 -13.93 -5.80 2.31
C LEU A 49 -15.30 -5.36 1.76
N VAL A 50 -16.30 -5.23 2.63
CA VAL A 50 -17.73 -5.09 2.23
C VAL A 50 -18.02 -3.76 1.61
N GLU A 51 -17.40 -2.72 2.16
CA GLU A 51 -17.57 -1.39 1.64
C GLU A 51 -16.72 -1.27 0.38
N GLN A 52 -17.36 -1.11 -0.77
CA GLN A 52 -16.65 -0.76 -1.99
C GLN A 52 -16.35 0.73 -1.96
N ILE A 53 -15.09 1.10 -2.16
CA ILE A 53 -14.73 2.50 -2.38
C ILE A 53 -14.65 2.73 -3.90
N PRO A 54 -15.30 3.79 -4.43
CA PRO A 54 -15.10 4.20 -5.81
C PRO A 54 -13.62 4.47 -6.06
N HIS A 55 -13.10 3.97 -7.17
CA HIS A 55 -11.72 4.19 -7.58
C HIS A 55 -10.64 3.68 -6.60
N GLU A 56 -10.90 2.52 -5.98
CA GLU A 56 -9.95 1.89 -5.05
C GLU A 56 -8.63 1.51 -5.74
N GLY A 57 -8.63 1.23 -7.05
CA GLY A 57 -7.40 0.99 -7.81
C GLY A 57 -6.48 2.21 -7.84
N SER A 58 -7.05 3.42 -7.84
CA SER A 58 -6.32 4.69 -7.87
C SER A 58 -5.51 4.91 -6.60
N LEU A 59 -5.87 4.28 -5.48
CA LEU A 59 -5.10 4.34 -4.24
C LEU A 59 -3.72 3.67 -4.40
N LEU A 60 -3.62 2.63 -5.24
CA LEU A 60 -2.33 2.02 -5.62
C LEU A 60 -1.49 2.98 -6.45
N TYR A 61 -2.12 3.70 -7.39
CA TYR A 61 -1.45 4.75 -8.17
C TYR A 61 -0.88 5.86 -7.28
N PHE A 62 -1.60 6.25 -6.23
CA PHE A 62 -1.07 7.21 -5.25
C PHE A 62 0.02 6.62 -4.34
N GLY A 63 0.35 5.34 -4.49
CA GLY A 63 1.41 4.68 -3.73
C GLY A 63 1.03 4.33 -2.30
N GLN A 64 -0.27 4.29 -1.96
CA GLN A 64 -0.71 3.98 -0.60
C GLN A 64 -0.28 2.58 -0.19
N THR A 65 -1.00 1.53 -0.61
CA THR A 65 -0.82 0.24 0.07
C THR A 65 -1.30 -0.95 -0.73
N LEU A 66 -0.48 -2.00 -0.76
CA LEU A 66 -0.78 -3.33 -1.25
C LEU A 66 -0.65 -4.34 -0.11
N ALA A 67 -1.67 -5.17 0.08
CA ALA A 67 -1.55 -6.37 0.90
C ALA A 67 -1.04 -7.50 0.00
N PHE A 68 0.06 -8.14 0.40
CA PHE A 68 0.78 -9.10 -0.43
C PHE A 68 1.43 -10.16 0.44
N GLY A 69 1.38 -11.45 0.09
CA GLY A 69 2.18 -12.52 0.73
C GLY A 69 2.19 -12.60 2.27
N PHE A 70 3.04 -13.48 2.79
CA PHE A 70 3.30 -13.65 4.23
C PHE A 70 4.79 -13.83 4.50
N ASP A 71 5.26 -13.40 5.68
CA ASP A 71 6.62 -13.70 6.12
C ASP A 71 6.79 -15.19 6.48
N LYS A 72 8.02 -15.62 6.79
CA LYS A 72 8.31 -17.00 7.22
C LYS A 72 7.57 -17.43 8.50
N LYS A 73 7.04 -16.47 9.27
CA LYS A 73 6.24 -16.71 10.48
C LYS A 73 4.73 -16.65 10.19
N GLY A 74 4.30 -16.50 8.94
CA GLY A 74 2.90 -16.39 8.57
C GLY A 74 2.26 -15.04 8.89
N GLN A 75 3.05 -14.00 9.15
CA GLN A 75 2.57 -12.64 9.36
C GLN A 75 2.26 -12.00 8.01
N PRO A 76 1.07 -11.37 7.83
CA PRO A 76 0.73 -10.74 6.56
C PRO A 76 1.67 -9.57 6.25
N ILE A 77 2.11 -9.48 5.00
CA ILE A 77 2.95 -8.36 4.55
C ILE A 77 2.08 -7.27 3.93
N GLN A 78 2.40 -6.03 4.29
CA GLN A 78 1.93 -4.79 3.71
C GLN A 78 3.08 -4.14 2.96
N ILE A 79 2.91 -3.81 1.68
CA ILE A 79 3.88 -3.09 0.87
C ILE A 79 3.30 -1.72 0.49
N GLN A 80 4.06 -0.66 0.69
CA GLN A 80 3.67 0.72 0.39
C GLN A 80 4.77 1.47 -0.32
N ASN A 81 4.41 2.44 -1.17
CA ASN A 81 5.35 3.33 -1.83
C ASN A 81 5.29 4.72 -1.18
N GLY A 82 5.84 4.80 0.04
CA GLY A 82 5.79 6.02 0.86
C GLY A 82 6.46 7.23 0.21
N GLY A 83 7.51 7.03 -0.59
CA GLY A 83 8.13 8.10 -1.36
C GLY A 83 7.18 8.71 -2.40
N LEU A 84 6.55 7.85 -3.20
CA LEU A 84 5.57 8.26 -4.21
C LEU A 84 4.32 8.88 -3.58
N ALA A 85 3.81 8.30 -2.48
CA ALA A 85 2.67 8.83 -1.74
C ALA A 85 2.96 10.22 -1.16
N GLY A 86 4.18 10.46 -0.67
CA GLY A 86 4.61 11.79 -0.23
C GLY A 86 4.64 12.82 -1.38
N CYS A 87 5.06 12.42 -2.58
CA CYS A 87 5.05 13.29 -3.76
C CYS A 87 3.63 13.61 -4.22
N ARG A 88 2.74 12.62 -4.24
CA ARG A 88 1.37 12.76 -4.76
C ARG A 88 0.33 13.09 -3.69
N PHE A 89 0.75 13.43 -2.47
CA PHE A 89 -0.16 13.59 -1.33
C PHE A 89 -1.27 14.61 -1.58
N ALA A 90 -0.95 15.79 -2.11
CA ALA A 90 -1.95 16.82 -2.40
C ALA A 90 -3.01 16.34 -3.40
N ASP A 91 -2.58 15.66 -4.47
CA ASP A 91 -3.48 15.15 -5.49
C ASP A 91 -4.34 14.00 -4.96
N MET A 92 -3.73 13.10 -4.18
CA MET A 92 -4.43 12.03 -3.46
C MET A 92 -5.48 12.62 -2.52
N SER A 93 -5.11 13.58 -1.69
CA SER A 93 -6.01 14.20 -0.71
C SER A 93 -7.19 14.88 -1.40
N ARG A 94 -6.98 15.60 -2.52
CA ARG A 94 -8.07 16.15 -3.33
C ARG A 94 -8.95 15.06 -3.93
N PHE A 95 -8.34 14.00 -4.45
CA PHE A 95 -9.04 12.91 -5.12
C PHE A 95 -9.97 12.15 -4.18
N VAL A 96 -9.51 11.81 -2.97
CA VAL A 96 -10.32 11.07 -2.00
C VAL A 96 -11.28 11.96 -1.20
N GLY A 97 -11.26 13.28 -1.42
CA GLY A 97 -12.18 14.22 -0.76
C GLY A 97 -11.69 14.85 0.54
N GLY A 98 -10.41 14.70 0.89
CA GLY A 98 -9.80 15.35 2.05
C GLY A 98 -8.81 14.46 2.81
N GLN A 99 -8.15 15.03 3.83
CA GLN A 99 -7.21 14.30 4.68
C GLN A 99 -7.91 13.25 5.56
N GLU A 100 -9.15 13.52 5.99
CA GLU A 100 -9.95 12.58 6.77
C GLU A 100 -10.21 11.29 5.99
N GLN A 101 -10.48 11.39 4.69
CA GLN A 101 -10.69 10.24 3.82
C GLN A 101 -9.39 9.47 3.53
N VAL A 102 -8.24 10.17 3.50
CA VAL A 102 -6.92 9.51 3.50
C VAL A 102 -6.74 8.67 4.76
N LEU A 103 -7.04 9.24 5.94
CA LEU A 103 -6.93 8.53 7.21
C LEU A 103 -7.92 7.35 7.28
N ALA A 104 -9.15 7.53 6.83
CA ALA A 104 -10.16 6.47 6.74
C ALA A 104 -9.68 5.30 5.85
N SER A 105 -9.02 5.60 4.73
CA SER A 105 -8.44 4.60 3.83
C SER A 105 -7.32 3.80 4.51
N LEU A 106 -6.49 4.45 5.33
CA LEU A 106 -5.45 3.78 6.11
C LEU A 106 -6.05 2.89 7.22
N VAL A 107 -7.10 3.36 7.90
CA VAL A 107 -7.85 2.55 8.91
C VAL A 107 -8.47 1.32 8.27
N ARG A 108 -9.11 1.48 7.10
CA ARG A 108 -9.64 0.36 6.31
C ARG A 108 -8.56 -0.68 6.00
N PHE A 109 -7.37 -0.23 5.63
CA PHE A 109 -6.25 -1.14 5.38
C PHE A 109 -5.79 -1.88 6.64
N GLN A 110 -5.80 -1.21 7.81
CA GLN A 110 -5.54 -1.88 9.09
C GLN A 110 -6.59 -2.97 9.40
N GLU A 111 -7.86 -2.73 9.10
CA GLU A 111 -8.91 -3.74 9.25
C GLU A 111 -8.69 -4.95 8.33
N LEU A 112 -8.22 -4.73 7.09
CA LEU A 112 -7.84 -5.82 6.20
C LEU A 112 -6.70 -6.65 6.78
N GLN A 113 -5.64 -6.00 7.25
CA GLN A 113 -4.49 -6.68 7.84
C GLN A 113 -4.88 -7.45 9.10
N ALA A 114 -5.76 -6.89 9.93
CA ALA A 114 -6.35 -7.59 11.08
C ALA A 114 -7.09 -8.87 10.65
N ALA A 115 -7.89 -8.81 9.60
CA ALA A 115 -8.55 -9.99 9.06
C ALA A 115 -7.55 -11.05 8.54
N ARG A 116 -6.53 -10.64 7.79
CA ARG A 116 -5.46 -11.54 7.30
C ARG A 116 -4.66 -12.19 8.44
N MET A 117 -4.50 -11.48 9.56
CA MET A 117 -3.90 -12.03 10.79
C MET A 117 -4.80 -13.11 11.42
N GLU A 118 -6.12 -12.92 11.43
CA GLU A 118 -7.08 -13.93 11.89
C GLU A 118 -7.07 -15.19 11.01
N GLU A 119 -7.03 -15.05 9.68
CA GLU A 119 -6.86 -16.19 8.76
C GLU A 119 -5.58 -16.97 9.03
N SER A 120 -4.46 -16.25 9.10
CA SER A 120 -3.16 -16.87 9.33
C SER A 120 -3.14 -17.60 10.67
N SER A 121 -3.82 -17.06 11.68
CA SER A 121 -3.98 -17.72 12.97
C SER A 121 -4.72 -19.04 12.87
N ARG A 122 -5.84 -19.07 12.13
CA ARG A 122 -6.63 -20.29 11.91
C ARG A 122 -5.84 -21.32 11.10
N ARG A 123 -5.22 -20.90 10.00
CA ARG A 123 -4.47 -21.77 9.09
C ARG A 123 -3.25 -22.41 9.75
N LEU A 124 -2.56 -21.69 10.63
CA LEU A 124 -1.35 -22.17 11.29
C LEU A 124 -1.60 -22.77 12.69
N GLY A 125 -2.83 -22.74 13.19
CA GLY A 125 -3.19 -23.26 14.51
C GLY A 125 -2.52 -22.53 15.68
N ARG A 126 -2.04 -21.29 15.48
CA ARG A 126 -1.38 -20.48 16.52
C ARG A 126 -1.67 -18.99 16.33
N PRO A 127 -1.64 -18.16 17.39
CA PRO A 127 -1.90 -16.73 17.25
C PRO A 127 -0.91 -16.03 16.32
N ILE A 128 -1.43 -15.38 15.29
CA ILE A 128 -0.76 -14.38 14.45
C ILE A 128 -1.43 -13.04 14.74
N THR A 129 -0.70 -12.14 15.39
CA THR A 129 -1.22 -10.83 15.85
C THR A 129 -0.39 -9.66 15.34
N LYS A 130 0.61 -9.94 14.49
CA LYS A 130 1.54 -8.95 13.96
C LYS A 130 1.62 -9.01 12.45
N GLN A 131 1.93 -7.86 11.85
CA GLN A 131 2.16 -7.67 10.42
C GLN A 131 3.57 -7.17 10.13
N VAL A 132 4.03 -7.46 8.92
CA VAL A 132 5.27 -6.91 8.35
C VAL A 132 4.90 -5.75 7.43
N VAL A 133 5.58 -4.62 7.54
CA VAL A 133 5.37 -3.47 6.65
C VAL A 133 6.66 -3.18 5.89
N ILE A 134 6.57 -3.02 4.57
CA ILE A 134 7.67 -2.63 3.70
C ILE A 134 7.30 -1.30 3.04
N THR A 135 8.05 -0.24 3.30
CA THR A 135 7.84 1.07 2.70
C THR A 135 9.00 1.48 1.83
N ASN A 136 8.74 1.70 0.54
CA ASN A 136 9.72 2.23 -0.39
C ASN A 136 9.85 3.75 -0.18
N ALA A 137 11.04 4.21 0.19
CA ALA A 137 11.35 5.63 0.40
C ALA A 137 11.94 6.32 -0.84
N LEU A 138 12.07 5.60 -1.96
CA LEU A 138 12.55 6.17 -3.21
C LEU A 138 11.65 7.33 -3.65
N GLY A 139 12.27 8.47 -3.97
CA GLY A 139 11.55 9.67 -4.41
C GLY A 139 10.95 10.50 -3.28
N MET A 140 11.10 10.10 -2.01
CA MET A 140 10.58 10.86 -0.88
C MET A 140 11.11 12.31 -0.90
N PRO A 141 10.22 13.33 -0.79
CA PRO A 141 10.64 14.72 -0.81
C PRO A 141 11.47 15.08 0.43
N LEU A 142 12.59 15.77 0.23
CA LEU A 142 13.43 16.28 1.33
C LEU A 142 12.67 17.23 2.28
N ARG A 143 11.69 17.93 1.72
CA ARG A 143 10.77 18.80 2.44
C ARG A 143 9.36 18.24 2.25
N PRO A 144 8.90 17.36 3.15
CA PRO A 144 7.57 16.80 3.05
C PRO A 144 6.53 17.91 3.19
N GLN A 145 5.41 17.76 2.49
CA GLN A 145 4.30 18.70 2.56
C GLN A 145 3.73 18.72 3.98
N PRO A 146 3.44 19.89 4.58
CA PRO A 146 2.90 19.95 5.94
C PRO A 146 1.64 19.11 6.14
N ALA A 147 0.75 19.10 5.14
CA ALA A 147 -0.47 18.28 5.14
C ALA A 147 -0.17 16.76 5.16
N ALA A 148 0.89 16.32 4.49
CA ALA A 148 1.32 14.93 4.49
C ALA A 148 1.90 14.52 5.85
N VAL A 149 2.68 15.41 6.47
CA VAL A 149 3.23 15.23 7.82
C VAL A 149 2.10 15.17 8.86
N ALA A 150 1.10 16.05 8.75
CA ALA A 150 -0.07 16.05 9.63
C ALA A 150 -0.84 14.72 9.54
N ALA A 151 -1.20 14.29 8.32
CA ALA A 151 -1.91 13.03 8.11
C ALA A 151 -1.10 11.81 8.60
N PHE A 152 0.22 11.82 8.44
CA PHE A 152 1.08 10.77 8.99
C PHE A 152 1.07 10.74 10.53
N LYS A 153 1.12 11.90 11.19
CA LYS A 153 1.01 11.99 12.66
C LYS A 153 -0.36 11.51 13.15
N ASP A 154 -1.44 11.89 12.46
CA ASP A 154 -2.79 11.43 12.80
C ASP A 154 -2.89 9.92 12.66
N PHE A 155 -2.31 9.34 11.60
CA PHE A 155 -2.22 7.90 11.43
C PHE A 155 -1.42 7.21 12.55
N LEU A 156 -0.28 7.75 12.97
CA LEU A 156 0.49 7.21 14.10
C LEU A 156 -0.31 7.25 15.41
N LEU A 157 -1.08 8.32 15.63
CA LEU A 157 -1.94 8.45 16.81
C LEU A 157 -3.07 7.42 16.79
N VAL A 158 -3.73 7.24 15.65
CA VAL A 158 -4.77 6.22 15.48
C VAL A 158 -4.18 4.81 15.65
N SER A 159 -3.03 4.54 15.04
CA SER A 159 -2.37 3.23 15.09
C SER A 159 -1.94 2.86 16.51
N SER A 160 -1.26 3.77 17.22
CA SER A 160 -0.83 3.54 18.61
C SER A 160 -2.02 3.34 19.56
N ARG A 161 -3.14 4.03 19.33
CA ARG A 161 -4.31 3.99 20.21
C ARG A 161 -5.26 2.83 19.93
N TYR A 162 -5.44 2.45 18.67
CA TYR A 162 -6.48 1.50 18.25
C TYR A 162 -5.94 0.20 17.65
N TYR A 163 -4.67 0.16 17.25
CA TYR A 163 -4.00 -1.03 16.72
C TYR A 163 -2.65 -1.29 17.42
N PRO A 164 -2.60 -1.27 18.77
CA PRO A 164 -1.34 -1.40 19.50
C PRO A 164 -0.69 -2.76 19.26
N GLU A 165 0.64 -2.81 19.32
CA GLU A 165 1.45 -4.04 19.20
C GLU A 165 1.23 -4.89 17.94
N SER A 166 0.59 -4.32 16.91
CA SER A 166 0.31 -5.00 15.65
C SER A 166 1.51 -5.02 14.68
N LEU A 167 2.56 -4.22 14.92
CA LEU A 167 3.76 -4.21 14.09
C LEU A 167 4.76 -5.27 14.57
N ALA A 168 5.20 -6.14 13.66
CA ALA A 168 6.35 -7.02 13.87
C ALA A 168 7.66 -6.33 13.45
N VAL A 169 7.72 -5.85 12.22
CA VAL A 169 8.87 -5.11 11.67
C VAL A 169 8.40 -4.17 10.56
N LEU A 170 9.00 -2.97 10.51
CA LEU A 170 8.84 -2.01 9.42
C LEU A 170 10.16 -1.87 8.68
N PHE A 171 10.23 -2.30 7.43
CA PHE A 171 11.38 -2.07 6.56
C PHE A 171 11.18 -0.79 5.76
N VAL A 172 12.05 0.20 5.94
CA VAL A 172 12.15 1.36 5.05
C VAL A 172 13.23 1.05 4.01
N VAL A 173 12.85 0.78 2.78
CA VAL A 173 13.77 0.37 1.70
C VAL A 173 14.04 1.51 0.73
N ASN A 174 15.18 1.45 0.02
CA ASN A 174 15.66 2.54 -0.83
C ASN A 174 15.73 3.88 -0.09
N ALA A 175 16.03 3.86 1.21
CA ALA A 175 16.13 5.08 1.99
C ALA A 175 17.34 5.90 1.48
N PRO A 176 17.14 7.13 0.97
CA PRO A 176 18.28 7.97 0.61
C PRO A 176 19.06 8.33 1.89
N PRO A 177 20.38 8.58 1.84
CA PRO A 177 21.17 8.88 3.04
C PRO A 177 20.59 10.01 3.91
N VAL A 178 20.00 11.02 3.28
CA VAL A 178 19.30 12.14 3.94
C VAL A 178 18.06 11.71 4.74
N PHE A 179 17.44 10.57 4.41
CA PHE A 179 16.31 10.01 5.16
C PHE A 179 16.69 9.70 6.60
N VAL A 180 17.96 9.38 6.89
CA VAL A 180 18.42 9.15 8.27
C VAL A 180 18.18 10.38 9.15
N MET A 181 18.34 11.59 8.61
CA MET A 181 18.05 12.82 9.34
C MET A 181 16.54 12.98 9.58
N LEU A 182 15.71 12.74 8.56
CA LEU A 182 14.25 12.78 8.69
C LEU A 182 13.77 11.74 9.71
N TYR A 183 14.35 10.54 9.68
CA TYR A 183 13.99 9.45 10.58
C TYR A 183 14.28 9.82 12.03
N ARG A 184 15.37 10.51 12.35
CA ARG A 184 15.63 11.02 13.71
C ARG A 184 14.50 11.91 14.23
N VAL A 185 13.87 12.70 13.37
CA VAL A 185 12.69 13.51 13.73
C VAL A 185 11.47 12.61 13.92
N ILE A 186 11.23 11.67 13.01
CA ILE A 186 10.12 10.71 13.10
C ILE A 186 10.19 9.87 14.39
N GLN A 187 11.39 9.45 14.82
CA GLN A 187 11.60 8.68 16.04
C GLN A 187 11.07 9.39 17.29
N THR A 188 11.06 10.73 17.32
CA THR A 188 10.50 11.50 18.45
C THR A 188 8.98 11.41 18.55
N TRP A 189 8.30 10.93 17.50
CA TRP A 189 6.85 10.76 17.46
C TRP A 189 6.41 9.31 17.74
N LEU A 190 7.38 8.39 17.86
CA LEU A 190 7.14 6.98 18.05
C LEU A 190 7.48 6.57 19.48
N ASP A 191 6.74 5.61 20.01
CA ASP A 191 7.14 4.94 21.25
C ASP A 191 8.43 4.11 21.02
N PRO A 192 9.24 3.87 22.06
CA PRO A 192 10.52 3.17 21.90
C PRO A 192 10.40 1.75 21.34
N VAL A 193 9.30 1.05 21.62
CA VAL A 193 9.07 -0.31 21.14
C VAL A 193 8.82 -0.29 19.64
N THR A 194 7.96 0.60 19.16
CA THR A 194 7.72 0.80 17.72
C THR A 194 9.00 1.25 17.00
N ALA A 195 9.74 2.21 17.55
CA ALA A 195 11.00 2.68 16.96
C ALA A 195 12.05 1.57 16.83
N SER A 196 12.09 0.63 17.77
CA SER A 196 13.01 -0.52 17.73
C SER A 196 12.71 -1.54 16.62
N LYS A 197 11.47 -1.55 16.12
CA LYS A 197 11.00 -2.45 15.06
C LYS A 197 11.25 -1.90 13.65
N ILE A 198 11.77 -0.68 13.51
CA ILE A 198 12.00 -0.04 12.22
C ILE A 198 13.43 -0.29 11.75
N GLN A 199 13.56 -0.85 10.55
CA GLN A 199 14.84 -1.07 9.88
C GLN A 199 14.95 -0.16 8.66
N VAL A 200 15.89 0.78 8.70
CA VAL A 200 16.16 1.70 7.59
C VAL A 200 17.26 1.10 6.71
N LEU A 201 16.91 0.73 5.49
CA LEU A 201 17.74 0.02 4.54
C LEU A 201 18.03 0.88 3.30
N GLY A 202 19.23 0.74 2.76
CA GLY A 202 19.68 1.40 1.53
C GLY A 202 19.10 0.74 0.27
N LYS A 203 19.90 0.71 -0.80
CA LYS A 203 19.51 0.09 -2.08
C LYS A 203 19.66 -1.43 -2.09
N ASP A 204 20.58 -1.96 -1.28
CA ASP A 204 20.89 -3.40 -1.19
C ASP A 204 20.04 -4.08 -0.10
N PHE A 205 18.74 -3.76 -0.07
CA PHE A 205 17.82 -4.19 0.99
C PHE A 205 17.28 -5.61 0.81
N GLN A 206 17.39 -6.16 -0.39
CA GLN A 206 16.71 -7.39 -0.82
C GLN A 206 17.17 -8.60 0.01
N SER A 207 18.47 -8.73 0.28
CA SER A 207 19.01 -9.83 1.11
C SER A 207 18.40 -9.81 2.51
N THR A 208 18.32 -8.64 3.15
CA THR A 208 17.70 -8.48 4.47
C THR A 208 16.21 -8.83 4.46
N LEU A 209 15.47 -8.48 3.40
CA LEU A 209 14.08 -8.92 3.26
C LEU A 209 13.97 -10.45 3.15
N LEU A 210 14.85 -11.08 2.36
CA LEU A 210 14.85 -12.53 2.14
C LEU A 210 15.27 -13.35 3.37
N GLU A 211 15.94 -12.74 4.35
CA GLU A 211 16.15 -13.36 5.66
C GLU A 211 14.81 -13.60 6.38
N HIS A 212 13.83 -12.71 6.18
CA HIS A 212 12.54 -12.71 6.88
C HIS A 212 11.38 -13.29 6.06
N ILE A 213 11.45 -13.17 4.74
CA ILE A 213 10.36 -13.46 3.81
C ILE A 213 10.87 -14.43 2.75
N ASP A 214 10.10 -15.48 2.44
CA ASP A 214 10.47 -16.40 1.37
C ASP A 214 10.34 -15.71 -0.01
N ALA A 215 11.20 -16.09 -0.95
CA ALA A 215 11.26 -15.41 -2.25
C ALA A 215 9.92 -15.49 -3.01
N ASP A 216 9.20 -16.60 -2.89
CA ASP A 216 7.88 -16.82 -3.49
C ASP A 216 6.74 -16.06 -2.77
N GLN A 217 7.04 -15.36 -1.68
CA GLN A 217 6.13 -14.48 -0.94
C GLN A 217 6.40 -12.99 -1.20
N LEU A 218 7.33 -12.66 -2.11
CA LEU A 218 7.78 -11.30 -2.35
C LEU A 218 7.84 -10.97 -3.87
N PRO A 219 7.52 -9.74 -4.28
CA PRO A 219 7.70 -9.32 -5.67
C PRO A 219 9.17 -9.27 -6.11
N ARG A 220 9.44 -9.46 -7.40
CA ARG A 220 10.80 -9.41 -7.98
C ARG A 220 11.55 -8.11 -7.69
N ASN A 221 10.89 -6.96 -7.77
CA ASN A 221 11.48 -5.64 -7.47
C ASN A 221 11.88 -5.47 -5.99
N TYR A 222 11.39 -6.32 -5.09
CA TYR A 222 11.82 -6.39 -3.69
C TYR A 222 12.75 -7.57 -3.38
N GLY A 223 13.17 -8.34 -4.39
CA GLY A 223 14.11 -9.46 -4.26
C GLY A 223 13.47 -10.85 -4.30
N GLY A 224 12.16 -10.94 -4.44
CA GLY A 224 11.46 -12.24 -4.54
C GLY A 224 11.40 -12.81 -5.97
N SER A 225 10.54 -13.79 -6.15
CA SER A 225 10.34 -14.51 -7.42
C SER A 225 8.99 -14.24 -8.07
N VAL A 226 8.08 -13.53 -7.38
CA VAL A 226 6.72 -13.28 -7.87
C VAL A 226 6.73 -12.18 -8.93
N ASP A 227 6.24 -12.53 -10.12
CA ASP A 227 6.17 -11.63 -11.26
C ASP A 227 4.97 -10.66 -11.16
N PHE A 228 5.17 -9.61 -10.37
CA PHE A 228 4.15 -8.58 -10.12
C PHE A 228 4.79 -7.25 -9.73
N ASP A 229 4.57 -6.19 -10.52
CA ASP A 229 5.15 -4.86 -10.30
C ASP A 229 4.09 -3.75 -10.26
N ILE A 230 3.00 -3.92 -9.49
CA ILE A 230 1.96 -2.89 -9.45
C ILE A 230 2.32 -1.64 -8.63
N LEU A 231 3.34 -1.74 -7.77
CA LEU A 231 3.86 -0.60 -7.01
C LEU A 231 5.01 0.13 -7.74
N GLY A 232 5.34 -0.33 -8.95
CA GLY A 232 6.28 0.32 -9.84
C GLY A 232 5.82 1.71 -10.28
N THR A 233 6.77 2.58 -10.63
CA THR A 233 6.50 3.99 -10.96
C THR A 233 5.85 4.20 -12.33
N THR A 234 5.60 3.14 -13.08
CA THR A 234 5.19 3.19 -14.49
C THR A 234 3.69 3.09 -14.71
N TRP A 235 2.91 2.69 -13.70
CA TRP A 235 1.47 2.52 -13.85
C TRP A 235 0.74 3.87 -13.83
N SER A 236 -0.12 4.08 -14.82
CA SER A 236 -1.13 5.14 -14.80
C SER A 236 -2.27 4.80 -13.85
N ARG A 237 -3.03 5.82 -13.45
CA ARG A 237 -4.20 5.65 -12.57
C ARG A 237 -5.24 4.76 -13.24
N GLU A 238 -5.47 4.96 -14.53
CA GLU A 238 -6.43 4.22 -15.34
C GLU A 238 -6.04 2.73 -15.46
N GLU A 239 -4.75 2.41 -15.54
CA GLU A 239 -4.26 1.03 -15.54
C GLU A 239 -4.48 0.34 -14.20
N CYS A 240 -4.23 1.03 -13.08
CA CYS A 240 -4.52 0.51 -11.75
C CYS A 240 -6.02 0.22 -11.59
N GLU A 241 -6.89 1.14 -12.01
CA GLU A 241 -8.35 0.95 -11.98
C GLU A 241 -8.81 -0.23 -12.83
N ARG A 242 -8.27 -0.36 -14.05
CA ARG A 242 -8.61 -1.44 -14.95
C ARG A 242 -8.23 -2.80 -14.36
N CYS A 243 -7.03 -2.91 -13.78
CA CYS A 243 -6.56 -4.14 -13.15
C CYS A 243 -7.48 -4.54 -11.98
N PHE A 244 -7.81 -3.58 -11.12
CA PHE A 244 -8.63 -3.79 -9.95
C PHE A 244 -10.08 -4.17 -10.32
N SER A 245 -10.64 -3.49 -11.32
CA SER A 245 -11.98 -3.76 -11.86
C SER A 245 -12.06 -5.15 -12.49
N ALA A 246 -11.00 -5.60 -13.17
CA ALA A 246 -10.94 -6.95 -13.73
C ALA A 246 -10.96 -8.03 -12.63
N CYS A 247 -10.17 -7.85 -11.57
CA CYS A 247 -10.16 -8.77 -10.42
C CYS A 247 -11.53 -8.79 -9.72
N ARG A 248 -12.16 -7.63 -9.56
CA ARG A 248 -13.51 -7.54 -8.98
C ARG A 248 -14.56 -8.26 -9.81
N ARG A 249 -14.49 -8.20 -11.14
CA ARG A 249 -15.40 -8.96 -12.03
C ARG A 249 -15.19 -10.46 -11.89
N ALA A 250 -13.93 -10.91 -11.85
CA ALA A 250 -13.61 -12.33 -11.66
C ALA A 250 -14.16 -12.87 -10.33
N LEU A 251 -14.06 -12.11 -9.24
CA LEU A 251 -14.66 -12.49 -7.94
C LEU A 251 -16.20 -12.61 -7.96
N ASN A 252 -16.87 -11.92 -8.89
CA ASN A 252 -18.34 -11.87 -8.96
C ASN A 252 -18.94 -12.85 -9.98
N HIS A 253 -18.13 -13.50 -10.84
CA HIS A 253 -18.61 -14.36 -11.93
C HIS A 253 -17.77 -15.64 -12.08
N ASN A 254 -18.45 -16.78 -12.24
CA ASN A 254 -17.84 -18.10 -12.53
C ASN A 254 -17.37 -18.26 -14.00
N ASP A 255 -17.27 -17.17 -14.78
CA ASP A 255 -16.93 -17.20 -16.20
C ASP A 255 -15.88 -16.14 -16.51
N CYS A 256 -14.69 -16.58 -16.91
CA CYS A 256 -13.62 -15.73 -17.38
C CYS A 256 -13.29 -16.03 -18.85
N VAL A 257 -13.57 -15.09 -19.75
CA VAL A 257 -12.76 -14.93 -20.97
C VAL A 257 -12.49 -13.45 -21.19
N ASP A 258 -11.24 -13.06 -20.97
CA ASP A 258 -10.51 -12.11 -21.83
C ASP A 258 -9.03 -12.08 -21.40
N PRO A 259 -8.08 -11.88 -22.33
CA PRO A 259 -6.68 -12.14 -22.10
C PRO A 259 -6.07 -11.16 -21.10
N ALA A 260 -5.15 -11.67 -20.28
CA ALA A 260 -4.32 -10.85 -19.40
C ALA A 260 -3.66 -9.72 -20.22
N PRO A 261 -3.51 -8.51 -19.66
CA PRO A 261 -2.74 -7.47 -20.34
C PRO A 261 -1.31 -7.97 -20.51
N THR A 262 -0.88 -8.10 -21.76
CA THR A 262 0.50 -8.35 -22.14
C THR A 262 1.34 -7.23 -21.56
N ILE A 263 2.25 -7.56 -20.64
CA ILE A 263 3.23 -6.63 -20.11
C ILE A 263 4.13 -6.23 -21.28
N ALA A 264 3.99 -4.99 -21.74
CA ALA A 264 4.90 -4.44 -22.74
C ALA A 264 6.30 -4.27 -22.11
N GLU A 265 7.31 -4.82 -22.77
CA GLU A 265 8.71 -4.70 -22.36
C GLU A 265 9.20 -3.23 -22.29
N PRO A 266 10.20 -2.94 -21.44
CA PRO A 266 10.71 -1.59 -21.23
C PRO A 266 11.56 -1.10 -22.42
N GLY A 267 10.95 -0.34 -23.33
CA GLY A 267 11.59 0.28 -24.49
C GLY A 267 12.03 1.73 -24.28
N SER A 268 13.25 1.91 -23.79
CA SER A 268 14.17 3.04 -24.09
C SER A 268 13.88 4.48 -23.60
N ARG A 269 14.88 5.02 -22.89
CA ARG A 269 15.10 6.45 -22.62
C ARG A 269 15.30 7.21 -23.94
N ARG A 270 14.76 8.44 -24.04
CA ARG A 270 15.48 9.64 -24.51
C ARG A 270 14.71 10.92 -24.18
N TYR A 271 15.42 11.82 -23.53
CA TYR A 271 15.03 13.20 -23.27
C TYR A 271 15.16 14.06 -24.54
N TRP A 272 14.30 15.09 -24.57
CA TRP A 272 14.39 16.38 -25.27
C TRP A 272 13.72 16.60 -26.64
N MET A 273 13.02 17.74 -26.66
CA MET A 273 12.60 18.63 -27.75
C MET A 273 11.34 18.26 -28.54
N LEU A 274 10.20 18.85 -28.13
CA LEU A 274 9.41 19.82 -28.91
C LEU A 274 8.02 20.03 -28.29
N ALA A 275 7.89 21.04 -27.42
CA ALA A 275 6.64 21.79 -27.20
C ALA A 275 6.97 23.10 -26.47
N ILE A 276 7.79 23.93 -27.11
CA ILE A 276 7.64 25.38 -26.97
C ILE A 276 6.52 25.73 -27.94
N LEU A 277 5.38 26.21 -27.41
CA LEU A 277 4.47 27.23 -27.95
C LEU A 277 3.06 27.01 -27.36
N PHE A 278 2.50 28.10 -26.80
CA PHE A 278 1.19 28.26 -26.14
C PHE A 278 1.04 27.64 -24.74
N THR A 279 0.86 28.37 -23.63
CA THR A 279 0.62 29.80 -23.41
C THR A 279 0.87 30.10 -21.92
N ALA A 280 1.97 30.79 -21.64
CA ALA A 280 2.22 31.46 -20.37
C ALA A 280 1.64 32.89 -20.46
N SER A 281 0.32 33.01 -20.41
CA SER A 281 -0.37 34.30 -20.57
C SER A 281 -1.41 34.62 -19.49
N TYR A 282 -1.41 33.89 -18.36
CA TYR A 282 -2.38 34.14 -17.28
C TYR A 282 -1.78 34.46 -15.91
N PHE A 283 -0.45 34.49 -15.76
CA PHE A 283 0.17 34.66 -14.43
C PHE A 283 1.11 35.87 -14.28
N ILE A 284 1.30 36.68 -15.33
CA ILE A 284 2.17 37.88 -15.30
C ILE A 284 1.36 39.21 -15.34
N MET A 285 0.02 39.17 -15.37
CA MET A 285 -0.84 40.38 -15.35
C MET A 285 -1.60 40.64 -14.04
N GLN A 286 -1.24 39.98 -12.92
CA GLN A 286 -1.94 40.19 -11.63
C GLN A 286 -1.05 40.63 -10.46
N ASN A 287 0.25 40.88 -10.63
CA ASN A 287 1.11 41.29 -9.50
C ASN A 287 2.24 42.27 -9.85
N VAL A 288 1.95 43.28 -10.68
CA VAL A 288 2.65 44.57 -10.75
C VAL A 288 1.61 45.57 -11.29
N GLY A 289 1.17 46.64 -10.64
CA GLY A 289 1.41 47.24 -9.34
C GLY A 289 0.61 48.54 -9.32
N LEU A 290 -0.19 48.76 -8.27
CA LEU A 290 -0.73 50.02 -7.72
C LEU A 290 -1.53 49.67 -6.47
#